data_AF-A0A2H5ATT0-F1
#
_entry.id   AF-A0A2H5ATT0-F1
#
_cell.length_a   1.000
_cell.length_b   1.000
_cell.length_c   1.000
_cell.angle_alpha   90.00
_cell.angle_beta   90.00
_cell.angle_gamma   90.00
#
_symmetry.space_group_name_H-M   'P 1'
#
loop_
_entity.id
_entity.type
_entity.pdbx_description
1 polymer ?
#
loop_
_entity_poly.entity_id
_entity_poly.type
_entity_poly.pdbx_seq_one_letter_code
_entity_poly.pdbx_strand_id
1 'polypeptide(L)'
;MSLPGPDLHTLSLEELEAHLAGVEDRHELERIRTVAQFHVYHSTAPREVRLAWAKLSLAANERGHGDDPGDQARMHGQEFALRTWVIGHLGPDTDPAWNPETLAEDTLTVLSLDPSVAESTARDWPDLPIEEIVALRRHKNLTAHVERLMSDLPPGLLKEHLATWAAARRHLP
;
A
#
# COMPACT_ATOMS: atom_id res chain seq x y z
N MET A 1 19.29 -19.10 21.42
CA MET A 1 19.03 -17.91 22.27
C MET A 1 19.49 -16.71 21.44
N SER A 2 18.59 -16.12 20.66
CA SER A 2 18.94 -14.97 19.81
C SER A 2 19.08 -13.73 20.69
N LEU A 3 20.15 -12.97 20.49
CA LEU A 3 20.32 -11.66 21.12
C LEU A 3 19.12 -10.76 20.76
N PRO A 4 18.65 -9.90 21.66
CA PRO A 4 17.69 -8.87 21.28
C PRO A 4 18.35 -7.99 20.20
N GLY A 5 17.72 -7.91 19.03
CA GLY A 5 18.18 -7.04 17.95
C GLY A 5 18.19 -5.56 18.38
N PRO A 6 18.83 -4.68 17.59
CA PRO A 6 18.88 -3.26 17.90
C PRO A 6 17.47 -2.66 18.03
N ASP A 7 17.32 -1.67 18.91
CA ASP A 7 16.07 -0.90 19.01
C ASP A 7 15.98 0.02 17.79
N LEU A 8 15.25 -0.43 16.77
CA LEU A 8 15.13 0.24 15.48
C LEU A 8 14.56 1.67 15.60
N HIS A 9 13.79 1.99 16.64
CA HIS A 9 13.26 3.34 16.85
C HIS A 9 14.33 4.37 17.22
N THR A 10 15.51 3.92 17.64
CA THR A 10 16.62 4.80 18.03
C THR A 10 17.59 5.06 16.90
N LEU A 11 17.50 4.28 15.82
CA LEU A 11 18.36 4.42 14.65
C LEU A 11 17.91 5.60 13.79
N SER A 12 18.89 6.33 13.27
CA SER A 12 18.69 7.32 12.23
C SER A 12 18.24 6.67 10.91
N LEU A 13 17.76 7.50 9.98
CA LEU A 13 17.38 7.04 8.64
C LEU A 13 18.55 6.33 7.94
N GLU A 14 19.74 6.93 7.95
CA GLU A 14 20.94 6.37 7.31
C GLU A 14 21.34 5.02 7.93
N GLU A 15 21.25 4.90 9.25
CA GLU A 15 21.52 3.63 9.95
C GLU A 15 20.51 2.55 9.60
N LEU A 16 19.22 2.90 9.45
CA LEU A 16 18.20 1.95 9.03
C LEU A 16 18.30 1.57 7.55
N GLU A 17 18.69 2.49 6.68
CA GLU A 17 18.99 2.18 5.28
C GLU A 17 20.17 1.21 5.15
N ALA A 18 21.24 1.46 5.91
CA ALA A 18 22.39 0.57 5.98
C ALA A 18 22.03 -0.80 6.58
N HIS A 19 21.20 -0.83 7.62
CA HIS A 19 20.71 -2.07 8.22
C HIS A 19 19.84 -2.85 7.23
N LEU A 20 18.88 -2.19 6.57
CA LEU A 20 18.00 -2.79 5.57
C LEU A 20 18.81 -3.52 4.49
N ALA A 21 19.95 -2.98 4.03
CA ALA A 21 20.78 -3.61 3.00
C ALA A 21 21.21 -5.06 3.33
N GLY A 22 21.39 -5.39 4.62
CA GLY A 22 21.82 -6.72 5.06
C GLY A 22 20.72 -7.66 5.54
N VAL A 23 19.45 -7.22 5.56
CA VAL A 23 18.34 -7.99 6.16
C VAL A 23 17.61 -8.84 5.13
N GLU A 24 17.58 -10.15 5.34
CA GLU A 24 16.73 -11.09 4.58
C GLU A 24 15.53 -11.58 5.38
N ASP A 25 15.57 -11.44 6.71
CA ASP A 25 14.51 -11.89 7.60
C ASP A 25 13.24 -11.05 7.42
N ARG A 26 12.13 -11.69 7.03
CA ARG A 26 10.86 -11.02 6.75
C ARG A 26 10.28 -10.30 7.95
N HIS A 27 10.43 -10.87 9.15
CA HIS A 27 9.96 -10.23 10.37
C HIS A 27 10.75 -8.95 10.63
N GLU A 28 12.06 -8.95 10.42
CA GLU A 28 12.88 -7.76 10.52
C GLU A 28 12.56 -6.69 9.47
N LEU A 29 12.31 -7.09 8.23
CA LEU A 29 11.84 -6.19 7.17
C LEU A 29 10.51 -5.52 7.56
N GLU A 30 9.57 -6.26 8.15
CA GLU A 30 8.30 -5.72 8.63
C GLU A 30 8.49 -4.74 9.81
N ARG A 31 9.47 -4.99 10.70
CA ARG A 31 9.82 -4.03 11.77
C ARG A 31 10.38 -2.73 11.19
N ILE A 32 11.33 -2.81 10.26
CA ILE A 32 11.88 -1.63 9.56
C ILE A 32 10.77 -0.85 8.86
N ARG A 33 9.91 -1.53 8.10
CA ARG A 33 8.74 -0.94 7.42
C ARG A 33 7.88 -0.14 8.40
N THR A 34 7.54 -0.75 9.54
CA THR A 34 6.66 -0.14 10.55
C THR A 34 7.30 1.08 11.21
N VAL A 35 8.59 1.01 11.56
CA VAL A 35 9.33 2.14 12.13
C VAL A 35 9.41 3.29 11.14
N ALA A 36 9.77 3.00 9.89
CA ALA A 36 9.86 4.01 8.84
C ALA A 36 8.49 4.68 8.61
N GLN A 37 7.41 3.89 8.48
CA GLN A 37 6.04 4.40 8.37
C GLN A 37 5.63 5.26 9.57
N PHE A 38 6.01 4.88 10.79
CA PHE A 38 5.76 5.67 11.98
C PHE A 38 6.39 7.07 11.87
N HIS A 39 7.64 7.17 11.41
CA HIS A 39 8.30 8.46 11.17
C HIS A 39 7.62 9.26 10.06
N VAL A 40 7.14 8.62 8.99
CA VAL A 40 6.35 9.31 7.95
C VAL A 40 5.15 10.00 8.59
N TYR A 41 4.37 9.30 9.42
CA TYR A 41 3.11 9.82 9.95
C TYR A 41 3.27 10.84 11.08
N HIS A 42 4.24 10.63 11.99
CA HIS A 42 4.28 11.35 13.27
C HIS A 42 5.46 12.32 13.41
N SER A 43 6.45 12.28 12.51
CA SER A 43 7.58 13.18 12.59
C SER A 43 7.19 14.62 12.25
N THR A 44 7.75 15.57 13.00
CA THR A 44 7.72 17.01 12.68
C THR A 44 8.87 17.43 11.76
N ALA A 45 9.65 16.46 11.26
CA ALA A 45 10.77 16.73 10.36
C ALA A 45 10.29 17.38 9.04
N PRO A 46 11.20 18.06 8.33
CA PRO A 46 10.93 18.59 7.00
C PRO A 46 10.38 17.53 6.02
N ARG A 47 9.66 18.01 5.00
CA ARG A 47 8.94 17.18 4.01
C ARG A 47 9.87 16.15 3.37
N GLU A 48 11.04 16.57 2.92
CA GLU A 48 12.04 15.75 2.25
C GLU A 48 12.52 14.58 3.13
N VAL A 49 12.68 14.81 4.43
CA VAL A 49 13.07 13.77 5.39
C VAL A 49 11.94 12.75 5.53
N ARG A 50 10.68 13.21 5.60
CA ARG A 50 9.51 12.32 5.68
C ARG A 50 9.31 11.52 4.40
N LEU A 51 9.62 12.08 3.23
CA LEU A 51 9.61 11.34 1.96
C LEU A 51 10.69 10.26 1.93
N ALA A 52 11.88 10.53 2.48
CA ALA A 52 12.94 9.53 2.56
C ALA A 52 12.54 8.36 3.48
N TRP A 53 11.93 8.66 4.64
CA TRP A 53 11.30 7.62 5.49
C TRP A 53 10.21 6.82 4.74
N ALA A 54 9.42 7.47 3.89
CA ALA A 54 8.41 6.77 3.11
C ALA A 54 9.04 5.81 2.09
N LYS A 55 10.12 6.22 1.41
CA LYS A 55 10.89 5.34 0.52
C LYS A 55 11.47 4.13 1.25
N LEU A 56 12.05 4.35 2.43
CA LEU A 56 12.58 3.26 3.25
C LEU A 56 11.47 2.26 3.62
N SER A 57 10.29 2.76 3.99
CA SER A 57 9.13 1.91 4.26
C SER A 57 8.70 1.12 3.04
N LEU A 58 8.67 1.72 1.84
CA LEU A 58 8.31 1.03 0.60
C LEU A 58 9.34 -0.06 0.26
N ALA A 59 10.64 0.24 0.34
CA ALA A 59 11.70 -0.72 0.05
C ALA A 59 11.69 -1.92 1.01
N ALA A 60 11.41 -1.69 2.30
CA ALA A 60 11.26 -2.77 3.27
C ALA A 60 10.00 -3.62 3.00
N ASN A 61 8.88 -3.00 2.61
CA ASN A 61 7.65 -3.69 2.26
C ASN A 61 7.83 -4.59 1.02
N GLU A 62 8.46 -4.07 -0.03
CA GLU A 62 8.75 -4.80 -1.27
C GLU A 62 9.63 -6.02 -1.00
N ARG A 63 10.69 -5.88 -0.20
CA ARG A 63 11.58 -7.02 0.11
C ARG A 63 10.96 -8.06 1.04
N GLY A 64 10.01 -7.64 1.89
CA GLY A 64 9.43 -8.47 2.94
C GLY A 64 8.26 -9.36 2.50
N HIS A 65 7.81 -9.25 1.24
CA HIS A 65 6.66 -10.02 0.77
C HIS A 65 7.00 -11.48 0.46
N GLY A 66 6.01 -12.36 0.52
CA GLY A 66 6.09 -13.69 -0.10
C GLY A 66 5.48 -13.71 -1.49
N ASP A 67 5.51 -14.88 -2.11
CA ASP A 67 5.12 -15.05 -3.51
C ASP A 67 3.64 -15.43 -3.69
N ASP A 68 2.94 -15.76 -2.60
CA ASP A 68 1.52 -16.13 -2.72
C ASP A 68 0.62 -14.90 -2.95
N PRO A 69 -0.55 -15.07 -3.59
CA PRO A 69 -1.43 -13.95 -3.90
C PRO A 69 -1.91 -13.14 -2.69
N GLY A 70 -1.98 -13.75 -1.51
CA GLY A 70 -2.32 -13.07 -0.27
C GLY A 70 -1.21 -12.13 0.19
N ASP A 71 0.04 -12.61 0.16
CA ASP A 71 1.22 -11.82 0.49
C ASP A 71 1.40 -10.63 -0.49
N GLN A 72 1.21 -10.86 -1.79
CA GLN A 72 1.24 -9.81 -2.81
C GLN A 72 0.15 -8.74 -2.57
N ALA A 73 -1.09 -9.18 -2.31
CA ALA A 73 -2.18 -8.25 -2.03
C ALA A 73 -1.96 -7.43 -0.75
N ARG A 74 -1.35 -8.05 0.29
CA ARG A 74 -0.96 -7.34 1.53
C ARG A 74 0.10 -6.28 1.23
N MET A 75 1.15 -6.66 0.48
CA MET A 75 2.23 -5.76 0.10
C MET A 75 1.70 -4.54 -0.65
N HIS A 76 0.93 -4.75 -1.72
CA HIS A 76 0.33 -3.65 -2.49
C HIS A 76 -0.64 -2.81 -1.65
N GLY A 77 -1.48 -3.43 -0.81
CA GLY A 77 -2.38 -2.71 0.07
C GLY A 77 -1.66 -1.77 1.05
N GLN A 78 -0.53 -2.23 1.63
CA GLN A 78 0.30 -1.41 2.50
C GLN A 78 0.99 -0.25 1.74
N GLU A 79 1.51 -0.54 0.55
CA GLU A 79 2.12 0.46 -0.32
C GLU A 79 1.12 1.54 -0.72
N PHE A 80 -0.06 1.15 -1.23
CA PHE A 80 -1.06 2.10 -1.70
C PHE A 80 -1.59 2.99 -0.57
N ALA A 81 -1.80 2.43 0.61
CA ALA A 81 -2.18 3.19 1.80
C ALA A 81 -1.12 4.23 2.18
N LEU A 82 0.17 3.85 2.16
CA LEU A 82 1.26 4.77 2.45
C LEU A 82 1.40 5.87 1.40
N ARG A 83 1.42 5.51 0.10
CA ARG A 83 1.54 6.47 -1.00
C ARG A 83 0.36 7.45 -1.03
N THR A 84 -0.86 6.97 -0.82
CA THR A 84 -2.06 7.83 -0.70
C THR A 84 -1.94 8.79 0.48
N TRP A 85 -1.44 8.31 1.62
CA TRP A 85 -1.24 9.17 2.78
C TRP A 85 -0.19 10.26 2.48
N VAL A 86 0.94 9.88 1.87
CA VAL A 86 2.01 10.82 1.50
C VAL A 86 1.50 11.88 0.53
N ILE A 87 0.81 11.48 -0.54
CA ILE A 87 0.21 12.39 -1.51
C ILE A 87 -0.73 13.37 -0.81
N GLY A 88 -1.67 12.87 -0.01
CA GLY A 88 -2.70 13.70 0.62
C GLY A 88 -2.20 14.62 1.75
N HIS A 89 -1.08 14.31 2.40
CA HIS A 89 -0.58 15.08 3.55
C HIS A 89 0.71 15.85 3.28
N LEU A 90 1.57 15.35 2.40
CA LEU A 90 2.84 15.96 2.03
C LEU A 90 2.79 16.58 0.63
N GLY A 91 1.73 16.33 -0.13
CA GLY A 91 1.54 16.81 -1.49
C GLY A 91 2.27 15.92 -2.52
N PRO A 92 1.75 15.90 -3.77
CA PRO A 92 2.35 15.13 -4.85
C PRO A 92 3.77 15.63 -5.19
N ASP A 93 4.55 14.78 -5.84
CA ASP A 93 5.91 15.08 -6.28
C ASP A 93 6.16 14.65 -7.73
N THR A 94 7.30 15.05 -8.27
CA THR A 94 7.86 14.57 -9.54
C THR A 94 8.32 13.11 -9.48
N ASP A 95 8.61 12.62 -8.28
CA ASP A 95 8.89 11.21 -8.05
C ASP A 95 7.63 10.36 -8.31
N PRO A 96 7.67 9.32 -9.18
CA PRO A 96 6.53 8.46 -9.46
C PRO A 96 5.90 7.80 -8.23
N ALA A 97 6.67 7.56 -7.16
CA ALA A 97 6.14 7.01 -5.92
C ALA A 97 5.08 7.93 -5.29
N TRP A 98 5.19 9.23 -5.50
CA TRP A 98 4.32 10.28 -4.96
C TRP A 98 3.46 10.96 -6.03
N ASN A 99 3.31 10.34 -7.20
CA ASN A 99 2.44 10.81 -8.25
C ASN A 99 1.05 10.14 -8.14
N PRO A 100 -0.05 10.93 -8.06
CA PRO A 100 -1.41 10.40 -7.96
C PRO A 100 -1.83 9.52 -9.13
N GLU A 101 -1.48 9.90 -10.37
CA GLU A 101 -1.83 9.16 -11.58
C GLU A 101 -1.06 7.83 -11.64
N THR A 102 0.23 7.83 -11.33
CA THR A 102 1.01 6.58 -11.23
C THR A 102 0.43 5.64 -10.17
N LEU A 103 0.06 6.15 -8.99
CA LEU A 103 -0.56 5.31 -7.96
C LEU A 103 -1.91 4.73 -8.43
N ALA A 104 -2.70 5.51 -9.19
CA ALA A 104 -3.96 5.04 -9.74
C ALA A 104 -3.75 3.95 -10.79
N GLU A 105 -2.75 4.08 -11.67
CA GLU A 105 -2.38 3.05 -12.65
C GLU A 105 -1.89 1.77 -11.97
N ASP A 106 -1.01 1.89 -10.97
CA ASP A 106 -0.52 0.75 -10.18
C ASP A 106 -1.68 0.04 -9.49
N THR A 107 -2.62 0.81 -8.92
CA THR A 107 -3.83 0.27 -8.28
C THR A 107 -4.66 -0.54 -9.26
N LEU A 108 -4.89 -0.03 -10.47
CA LEU A 108 -5.70 -0.74 -11.47
C LEU A 108 -4.99 -2.00 -12.00
N THR A 109 -3.66 -1.96 -12.12
CA THR A 109 -2.86 -3.07 -12.66
C THR A 109 -2.90 -4.31 -11.76
N VAL A 110 -3.03 -4.14 -10.44
CA VAL A 110 -3.04 -5.27 -9.50
C VAL A 110 -4.43 -5.89 -9.31
N LEU A 111 -5.49 -5.26 -9.84
CA LEU A 111 -6.85 -5.77 -9.72
C LEU A 111 -7.10 -6.79 -10.83
N SER A 112 -7.36 -8.04 -10.45
CA SER A 112 -7.50 -9.14 -11.40
C SER A 112 -8.90 -9.31 -11.98
N LEU A 113 -9.90 -8.62 -11.41
CA LEU A 113 -11.29 -8.65 -11.86
C LEU A 113 -11.66 -7.35 -12.57
N ASP A 114 -12.69 -7.38 -13.39
CA ASP A 114 -13.41 -6.16 -13.79
C ASP A 114 -14.34 -5.73 -12.65
N PRO A 115 -14.53 -4.41 -12.37
CA PRO A 115 -15.40 -3.97 -11.28
C PRO A 115 -16.85 -4.46 -11.41
N SER A 116 -17.40 -4.56 -12.63
CA SER A 116 -18.77 -5.07 -12.84
C SER A 116 -18.89 -6.56 -12.54
N VAL A 117 -17.83 -7.33 -12.84
CA VAL A 117 -17.74 -8.76 -12.49
C VAL A 117 -17.63 -8.91 -10.99
N ALA A 118 -16.74 -8.16 -10.33
CA ALA A 118 -16.56 -8.20 -8.89
C ALA A 118 -17.86 -7.86 -8.14
N GLU A 119 -18.58 -6.82 -8.58
CA GLU A 119 -19.89 -6.46 -8.02
C GLU A 119 -20.94 -7.55 -8.23
N SER A 120 -21.04 -8.09 -9.45
CA SER A 120 -22.00 -9.15 -9.76
C SER A 120 -21.76 -10.40 -8.92
N THR A 121 -20.49 -10.83 -8.80
CA THR A 121 -20.10 -11.98 -7.99
C THR A 121 -20.38 -11.73 -6.52
N ALA A 122 -20.17 -10.51 -6.02
CA ALA A 122 -20.38 -10.18 -4.61
C ALA A 122 -21.86 -10.21 -4.17
N ARG A 123 -22.84 -10.18 -5.08
CA ARG A 123 -24.27 -10.18 -4.71
C ARG A 123 -24.68 -11.40 -3.88
N ASP A 124 -24.14 -12.56 -4.22
CA ASP A 124 -24.45 -13.84 -3.59
C ASP A 124 -23.23 -14.39 -2.83
N TRP A 125 -22.36 -13.48 -2.33
CA TRP A 125 -21.09 -13.87 -1.69
C TRP A 125 -21.22 -14.90 -0.55
N PRO A 126 -22.29 -14.93 0.28
CA PRO A 126 -22.40 -15.93 1.35
C PRO A 126 -22.46 -17.38 0.85
N ASP A 127 -22.89 -17.58 -0.39
CA ASP A 127 -23.04 -18.91 -1.02
C ASP A 127 -21.83 -19.30 -1.89
N LEU A 128 -20.83 -18.41 -2.02
CA LEU A 128 -19.64 -18.67 -2.83
C LEU A 128 -18.65 -19.61 -2.13
N PRO A 129 -17.81 -20.33 -2.89
CA PRO A 129 -16.62 -20.98 -2.37
C PRO A 129 -15.73 -20.00 -1.60
N ILE A 130 -15.05 -20.50 -0.55
CA ILE A 130 -14.22 -19.66 0.32
C ILE A 130 -13.11 -18.94 -0.45
N GLU A 131 -12.55 -19.56 -1.49
CA GLU A 131 -11.51 -19.02 -2.34
C GLU A 131 -12.00 -17.77 -3.10
N GLU A 132 -13.24 -17.78 -3.56
CA GLU A 132 -13.86 -16.63 -4.25
C GLU A 132 -14.16 -15.50 -3.26
N ILE A 133 -14.66 -15.82 -2.06
CA ILE A 133 -14.85 -14.82 -0.99
C ILE A 133 -13.52 -14.14 -0.64
N VAL A 134 -12.44 -14.93 -0.52
CA VAL A 134 -11.09 -14.41 -0.26
C VAL A 134 -10.62 -13.52 -1.41
N ALA A 135 -10.87 -13.91 -2.66
CA ALA A 135 -10.54 -13.08 -3.82
C ALA A 135 -11.29 -11.73 -3.79
N LEU A 136 -12.59 -11.71 -3.51
CA LEU A 136 -13.35 -10.46 -3.39
C LEU A 136 -12.83 -9.57 -2.24
N ARG A 137 -12.51 -10.16 -1.08
CA ARG A 137 -11.91 -9.43 0.04
C ARG A 137 -10.56 -8.81 -0.30
N ARG A 138 -9.73 -9.50 -1.10
CA ARG A 138 -8.47 -8.93 -1.61
C ARG A 138 -8.73 -7.66 -2.43
N HIS A 139 -9.66 -7.70 -3.38
CA HIS A 139 -10.02 -6.52 -4.18
C HIS A 139 -10.56 -5.37 -3.32
N LYS A 140 -11.39 -5.67 -2.30
CA LYS A 140 -11.91 -4.67 -1.37
C LYS A 140 -10.81 -3.98 -0.56
N ASN A 141 -9.78 -4.72 -0.17
CA ASN A 141 -8.64 -4.19 0.55
C ASN A 141 -7.71 -3.38 -0.36
N LEU A 142 -7.42 -3.89 -1.56
CA LEU A 142 -6.60 -3.20 -2.57
C LEU A 142 -7.20 -1.89 -3.04
N THR A 143 -8.53 -1.72 -2.94
CA THR A 143 -9.23 -0.50 -3.33
C THR A 143 -9.59 0.42 -2.15
N ALA A 144 -9.13 0.12 -0.94
CA ALA A 144 -9.50 0.87 0.27
C ALA A 144 -9.07 2.35 0.26
N HIS A 145 -8.00 2.68 -0.47
CA HIS A 145 -7.45 4.05 -0.56
C HIS A 145 -8.09 4.90 -1.66
N VAL A 146 -8.83 4.28 -2.58
CA VAL A 146 -9.23 4.90 -3.85
C VAL A 146 -10.06 6.17 -3.66
N GLU A 147 -11.02 6.17 -2.72
CA GLU A 147 -11.84 7.36 -2.45
C GLU A 147 -11.00 8.58 -2.01
N ARG A 148 -9.92 8.35 -1.26
CA ARG A 148 -9.01 9.43 -0.86
C ARG A 148 -8.16 9.89 -2.05
N LEU A 149 -7.56 8.96 -2.77
CA LEU A 149 -6.70 9.25 -3.94
C LEU A 149 -7.44 10.05 -5.03
N MET A 150 -8.74 9.78 -5.24
CA MET A 150 -9.54 10.50 -6.24
C MET A 150 -9.59 12.03 -6.02
N SER A 151 -9.33 12.53 -4.81
CA SER A 151 -9.29 13.98 -4.55
C SER A 151 -8.09 14.66 -5.22
N ASP A 152 -7.01 13.92 -5.43
CA ASP A 152 -5.73 14.41 -5.99
C ASP A 152 -5.59 14.14 -7.50
N LEU A 153 -6.58 13.47 -8.11
CA LEU A 153 -6.59 13.16 -9.55
C LEU A 153 -7.32 14.22 -10.38
N PRO A 154 -6.79 14.61 -11.55
CA PRO A 154 -7.53 15.42 -12.52
C PRO A 154 -8.73 14.63 -13.08
N PRO A 155 -9.76 15.31 -13.62
CA PRO A 155 -10.82 14.65 -14.38
C PRO A 155 -10.26 13.87 -15.58
N GLY A 156 -10.75 12.65 -15.82
CA GLY A 156 -10.36 11.82 -16.94
C GLY A 156 -10.65 10.34 -16.72
N LEU A 157 -10.34 9.51 -17.73
CA LEU A 157 -10.63 8.07 -17.75
C LEU A 157 -10.09 7.33 -16.53
N LEU A 158 -8.89 7.69 -16.07
CA LEU A 158 -8.26 7.06 -14.90
C LEU A 158 -9.10 7.28 -13.63
N LYS A 159 -9.57 8.51 -13.42
CA LYS A 159 -10.45 8.86 -12.30
C LYS A 159 -11.83 8.20 -12.41
N GLU A 160 -12.37 8.07 -13.63
CA GLU A 160 -13.64 7.39 -13.90
C GLU A 160 -13.55 5.87 -13.62
N HIS A 161 -12.44 5.22 -14.01
CA HIS A 161 -12.20 3.81 -13.71
C HIS A 161 -12.09 3.57 -12.20
N LEU A 162 -11.35 4.42 -11.49
CA LEU A 162 -11.26 4.35 -10.04
C LEU A 162 -12.61 4.62 -9.36
N ALA A 163 -13.43 5.54 -9.88
CA ALA A 163 -14.76 5.78 -9.35
C ALA A 163 -15.68 4.55 -9.51
N THR A 164 -15.59 3.85 -10.64
CA THR A 164 -16.30 2.59 -10.86
C THR A 164 -15.89 1.53 -9.82
N TRP A 165 -14.59 1.40 -9.56
CA TRP A 165 -14.09 0.52 -8.50
C TRP A 165 -14.54 0.93 -7.10
N ALA A 166 -14.54 2.23 -6.78
CA ALA A 166 -15.01 2.73 -5.50
C ALA A 166 -16.50 2.41 -5.27
N ALA A 167 -17.31 2.45 -6.33
CA ALA A 167 -18.71 2.02 -6.28
C ALA A 167 -18.83 0.50 -6.03
N ALA A 168 -18.18 -0.32 -6.86
CA ALA A 168 -18.20 -1.78 -6.73
C ALA A 168 -17.72 -2.25 -5.35
N ARG A 169 -16.67 -1.61 -4.80
CA ARG A 169 -16.09 -1.90 -3.48
C ARG A 169 -17.13 -1.92 -2.35
N ARG A 170 -18.16 -1.09 -2.42
CA ARG A 170 -19.21 -0.99 -1.39
C ARG A 170 -20.04 -2.26 -1.26
N HIS A 171 -20.05 -3.09 -2.31
CA HIS A 171 -20.79 -4.34 -2.38
C HIS A 171 -19.93 -5.56 -2.04
N LEU A 172 -18.60 -5.41 -2.03
CA LEU A 172 -17.68 -6.51 -1.73
C LEU A 172 -17.76 -6.91 -0.24
N PRO A 173 -17.59 -8.20 0.10
CA PRO A 173 -17.56 -8.71 1.48
C PRO A 173 -16.41 -8.14 2.31
#